data_AF-A0A9X0YMS1-F1
#
_entry.id   AF-A0A9X0YMS1-F1
#
_cell.length_a   1.000
_cell.length_b   1.000
_cell.length_c   1.000
_cell.angle_alpha   90.00
_cell.angle_beta   90.00
_cell.angle_gamma   90.00
#
_symmetry.space_group_name_H-M   'P 1'
#
loop_
_entity.id
_entity.type
_entity.pdbx_description
1 polymer ?
#
loop_
_entity_poly.entity_id
_entity_poly.type
_entity_poly.pdbx_seq_one_letter_code
_entity_poly.pdbx_strand_id
1 'polypeptide(L)'
;MKKLLSILLICVVGTVMAQSINQLDANGKRDGVWKKNFEGTKVLRYEGQFSHGKEVGTFKFYKKIGNKPVLTAIKEFDANSDIAEVQFLSSLKKVISKGKMKGKLYMGDWQYFHKNSDKIMITETYNNNGKLEGERLVFYDNGKIAERAFYKNGKLEGKSTWYSEKEIVLKEFIYVNDKLQGMSKYYDLDGNLVAEGAFKNDKKDGLWNFYKDGELDETKDYTNYSKNPAKQ
;
A
#
# COMPACT_ATOMS: atom_id res chain seq x y z
N MET A 1 49.80 -10.62 49.52
CA MET A 1 49.30 -11.94 49.09
C MET A 1 48.06 -11.74 48.22
N LYS A 2 48.20 -11.87 46.90
CA LYS A 2 47.08 -11.69 45.94
C LYS A 2 46.25 -12.98 45.93
N LYS A 3 44.94 -12.89 46.23
CA LYS A 3 43.99 -14.00 46.05
C LYS A 3 43.62 -14.08 44.56
N LEU A 4 43.93 -15.19 43.90
CA LEU A 4 43.38 -15.53 42.59
C LEU A 4 41.89 -15.82 42.76
N LEU A 5 41.05 -15.10 42.03
CA LEU A 5 39.62 -15.39 41.89
C LEU A 5 39.45 -16.25 40.62
N SER A 6 39.23 -17.55 40.80
CA SER A 6 38.91 -18.45 39.69
C SER A 6 37.44 -18.28 39.32
N ILE A 7 37.17 -17.63 38.18
CA ILE A 7 35.83 -17.57 37.58
C ILE A 7 35.59 -18.88 36.85
N LEU A 8 34.66 -19.69 37.37
CA LEU A 8 34.18 -20.90 36.71
C LEU A 8 33.21 -20.47 35.60
N LEU A 9 33.67 -20.55 34.35
CA LEU A 9 32.84 -20.31 33.17
C LEU A 9 31.94 -21.54 32.94
N ILE A 10 30.69 -21.46 33.36
CA ILE A 10 29.68 -22.49 33.07
C ILE A 10 29.20 -22.28 31.63
N CYS A 11 29.78 -23.04 30.69
CA CYS A 11 29.22 -23.19 29.35
C CYS A 11 27.94 -24.03 29.41
N VAL A 12 26.77 -23.37 29.44
CA VAL A 12 25.49 -24.04 29.22
C VAL A 12 25.38 -24.35 27.73
N VAL A 13 25.74 -25.57 27.34
CA VAL A 13 25.48 -26.10 26.00
C VAL A 13 24.00 -26.49 25.95
N GLY A 14 23.14 -25.56 25.53
CA GLY A 14 21.74 -25.87 25.24
C GLY A 14 21.67 -26.80 24.03
N THR A 15 21.29 -28.06 24.25
CA THR A 15 20.98 -28.99 23.16
C THR A 15 19.69 -28.52 22.48
N VAL A 16 19.82 -27.88 21.32
CA VAL A 16 18.67 -27.62 20.44
C VAL A 16 18.25 -28.96 19.83
N MET A 17 17.30 -29.64 20.48
CA MET A 17 16.64 -30.81 19.89
C MET A 17 16.01 -30.39 18.56
N ALA A 18 16.34 -31.07 17.47
CA ALA A 18 15.78 -30.78 16.16
C ALA A 18 14.26 -30.98 16.21
N GLN A 19 13.50 -29.89 16.07
CA GLN A 19 12.04 -29.97 16.05
C GLN A 19 11.58 -30.69 14.78
N SER A 20 10.72 -31.71 14.94
CA SER A 20 10.07 -32.40 13.83
C SER A 20 9.22 -31.40 13.02
N ILE A 21 9.33 -31.46 11.69
CA ILE A 21 8.64 -30.54 10.77
C ILE A 21 7.29 -31.14 10.34
N ASN A 22 6.29 -30.28 10.12
CA ASN A 22 4.95 -30.65 9.64
C ASN A 22 4.20 -31.62 10.56
N GLN A 23 4.23 -31.37 11.87
CA GLN A 23 3.54 -32.20 12.85
C GLN A 23 2.12 -31.71 13.13
N LEU A 24 1.27 -32.64 13.57
CA LEU A 24 -0.08 -32.36 14.03
C LEU A 24 -0.14 -32.54 15.56
N ASP A 25 -0.98 -31.74 16.22
CA ASP A 25 -1.33 -31.93 17.63
C ASP A 25 -2.30 -33.11 17.81
N ALA A 26 -2.64 -33.41 19.07
CA ALA A 26 -3.56 -34.49 19.43
C ALA A 26 -4.97 -34.34 18.80
N ASN A 27 -5.35 -33.14 18.35
CA ASN A 27 -6.63 -32.85 17.71
C ASN A 27 -6.51 -32.85 16.17
N GLY A 28 -5.36 -33.25 15.61
CA GLY A 28 -5.12 -33.26 14.18
C GLY A 28 -4.89 -31.88 13.57
N LYS A 29 -4.60 -30.85 14.38
CA LYS A 29 -4.31 -29.49 13.90
C LYS A 29 -2.82 -29.29 13.73
N ARG A 30 -2.42 -28.37 12.83
CA ARG A 30 -1.01 -28.05 12.59
C ARG A 30 -0.34 -27.51 13.85
N ASP A 31 0.80 -28.07 14.21
CA ASP A 31 1.56 -27.62 15.38
C ASP A 31 3.07 -27.66 15.12
N GLY A 32 3.80 -26.66 15.64
CA GLY A 32 5.24 -26.50 15.47
C GLY A 32 5.65 -25.94 14.10
N VAL A 33 6.86 -26.26 13.67
CA VAL A 33 7.43 -25.74 12.41
C VAL A 33 6.82 -26.44 11.20
N TRP A 34 6.38 -25.64 10.23
CA TRP A 34 5.82 -26.10 8.98
C TRP A 34 6.60 -25.60 7.78
N LYS A 35 6.81 -26.49 6.81
CA LYS A 35 7.42 -26.19 5.51
C LYS A 35 6.62 -26.85 4.41
N LYS A 36 6.29 -26.09 3.37
CA LYS A 36 5.61 -26.60 2.19
C LYS A 36 6.38 -26.24 0.93
N ASN A 37 6.55 -27.21 0.04
CA ASN A 37 7.15 -27.01 -1.28
C ASN A 37 6.09 -26.72 -2.35
N PHE A 38 6.52 -26.20 -3.49
CA PHE A 38 5.71 -26.17 -4.70
C PHE A 38 5.45 -27.60 -5.18
N GLU A 39 4.23 -27.84 -5.64
CA GLU A 39 3.76 -29.16 -6.10
C GLU A 39 4.68 -29.75 -7.18
N GLY A 40 5.02 -31.03 -7.03
CA GLY A 40 5.95 -31.73 -7.93
C GLY A 40 7.40 -31.27 -7.85
N THR A 41 7.79 -30.48 -6.84
CA THR A 41 9.17 -29.94 -6.74
C THR A 41 9.73 -29.98 -5.32
N LYS A 42 11.05 -29.79 -5.22
CA LYS A 42 11.75 -29.53 -3.95
C LYS A 42 11.88 -28.04 -3.61
N VAL A 43 11.25 -27.16 -4.40
CA VAL A 43 11.36 -25.71 -4.21
C VAL A 43 10.43 -25.27 -3.08
N LEU A 44 10.97 -24.63 -2.05
CA LEU A 44 10.21 -24.14 -0.91
C LEU A 44 9.18 -23.08 -1.36
N ARG A 45 7.94 -23.21 -0.89
CA ARG A 45 6.82 -22.28 -1.13
C ARG A 45 6.54 -21.42 0.08
N TYR A 46 6.52 -22.01 1.27
CA TYR A 46 6.50 -21.26 2.53
C TYR A 46 7.14 -22.05 3.66
N GLU A 47 7.55 -21.33 4.70
CA GLU A 47 7.87 -21.88 6.02
C GLU A 47 7.34 -20.94 7.12
N GLY A 48 6.99 -21.49 8.27
CA GLY A 48 6.50 -20.75 9.43
C GLY A 48 6.16 -21.67 10.59
N GLN A 49 5.48 -21.14 11.60
CA GLN A 49 5.07 -21.91 12.79
C GLN A 49 3.57 -21.89 12.98
N PHE A 50 3.02 -23.03 13.38
CA PHE A 50 1.62 -23.12 13.80
C PHE A 50 1.56 -23.47 15.29
N SER A 51 0.55 -22.95 15.97
CA SER A 51 0.14 -23.39 17.31
C SER A 51 -1.33 -23.76 17.26
N HIS A 52 -1.64 -25.03 17.50
CA HIS A 52 -3.03 -25.55 17.48
C HIS A 52 -3.83 -25.15 16.23
N GLY A 53 -3.18 -25.17 15.07
CA GLY A 53 -3.75 -24.82 13.77
C GLY A 53 -3.71 -23.33 13.40
N LYS A 54 -3.29 -22.45 14.32
CA LYS A 54 -3.17 -21.00 14.09
C LYS A 54 -1.75 -20.63 13.69
N GLU A 55 -1.58 -19.78 12.68
CA GLU A 55 -0.28 -19.18 12.35
C GLU A 55 0.24 -18.33 13.52
N VAL A 56 1.50 -18.55 13.91
CA VAL A 56 2.19 -17.77 14.95
C VAL A 56 3.59 -17.40 14.49
N GLY A 57 4.05 -16.22 14.91
CA GLY A 57 5.39 -15.72 14.61
C GLY A 57 5.63 -15.47 13.12
N THR A 58 6.88 -15.64 12.69
CA THR A 58 7.30 -15.32 11.33
C THR A 58 6.97 -16.41 10.31
N PHE A 59 6.22 -16.05 9.27
CA PHE A 59 6.10 -16.80 8.04
C PHE A 59 6.90 -16.16 6.91
N LYS A 60 7.59 -17.00 6.15
CA LYS A 60 8.30 -16.63 4.92
C LYS A 60 7.63 -17.28 3.72
N PHE A 61 7.31 -16.47 2.72
CA PHE A 61 6.69 -16.92 1.48
C PHE A 61 7.61 -16.70 0.29
N TYR A 62 7.68 -17.71 -0.57
CA TYR A 62 8.61 -17.76 -1.68
C TYR A 62 7.87 -17.92 -3.02
N LYS A 63 8.39 -17.29 -4.06
CA LYS A 63 8.05 -17.54 -5.47
C LYS A 63 9.09 -18.46 -6.08
N LYS A 64 8.67 -19.44 -6.89
CA LYS A 64 9.57 -20.28 -7.69
C LYS A 64 10.04 -19.48 -8.91
N ILE A 65 11.34 -19.22 -9.02
CA ILE A 65 11.97 -18.65 -10.22
C ILE A 65 13.00 -19.66 -10.72
N GLY A 66 12.73 -20.28 -11.87
CA GLY A 66 13.44 -21.48 -12.29
C GLY A 66 13.29 -22.58 -11.23
N ASN A 67 14.41 -23.12 -10.73
CA ASN A 67 14.42 -24.10 -9.64
C ASN A 67 14.81 -23.51 -8.29
N LYS A 68 14.73 -22.18 -8.13
CA LYS A 68 15.15 -21.47 -6.91
C LYS A 68 13.94 -20.85 -6.18
N PRO A 69 13.87 -20.94 -4.85
CA PRO A 69 12.91 -20.19 -4.05
C PRO A 69 13.41 -18.75 -3.88
N VAL A 70 12.58 -17.78 -4.26
CA VAL A 70 12.86 -16.35 -4.07
C VAL A 70 11.89 -15.80 -3.05
N LEU A 71 12.41 -15.28 -1.93
CA LEU A 71 11.59 -14.73 -0.85
C LEU A 71 10.86 -13.48 -1.35
N THR A 72 9.54 -13.47 -1.24
CA THR A 72 8.68 -12.37 -1.74
C THR A 72 7.80 -11.75 -0.67
N ALA A 73 7.58 -12.44 0.46
CA ALA A 73 6.86 -11.86 1.58
C ALA A 73 7.32 -12.42 2.92
N ILE A 74 7.29 -11.58 3.93
CA ILE A 74 7.41 -11.94 5.34
C ILE A 74 6.10 -11.51 6.01
N LYS A 75 5.51 -12.40 6.80
CA LYS A 75 4.34 -12.10 7.63
C LYS A 75 4.68 -12.42 9.08
N GLU A 76 4.46 -11.46 9.97
CA GLU A 76 4.59 -11.65 11.42
C GLU A 76 3.19 -11.73 12.02
N PHE A 77 2.84 -12.89 12.56
CA PHE A 77 1.53 -13.13 13.16
C PHE A 77 1.57 -12.92 14.67
N ASP A 78 0.64 -12.10 15.17
CA ASP A 78 0.38 -11.98 16.60
C ASP A 78 -0.40 -13.21 17.09
N ALA A 79 0.13 -13.88 18.12
CA ALA A 79 -0.53 -15.04 18.73
C ALA A 79 -1.96 -14.75 19.19
N ASN A 80 -2.27 -13.49 19.52
CA ASN A 80 -3.55 -13.05 20.06
C ASN A 80 -4.50 -12.44 19.01
N SER A 81 -4.10 -12.36 17.74
CA SER A 81 -4.89 -11.74 16.67
C SER A 81 -4.87 -12.55 15.37
N ASP A 82 -5.79 -12.28 14.46
CA ASP A 82 -5.76 -12.79 13.08
C ASP A 82 -5.07 -11.83 12.12
N ILE A 83 -4.51 -10.75 12.66
CA ILE A 83 -3.79 -9.72 11.91
C ILE A 83 -2.31 -10.08 11.89
N ALA A 84 -1.72 -10.01 10.71
CA ALA A 84 -0.28 -10.09 10.51
C ALA A 84 0.29 -8.75 10.08
N GLU A 85 1.46 -8.40 10.59
CA GLU A 85 2.30 -7.39 9.95
C GLU A 85 2.96 -8.02 8.72
N VAL A 86 2.91 -7.34 7.59
CA VAL A 86 3.34 -7.89 6.30
C VAL A 86 4.36 -6.98 5.65
N GLN A 87 5.43 -7.59 5.15
CA GLN A 87 6.38 -6.95 4.25
C GLN A 87 6.42 -7.74 2.95
N PHE A 88 6.14 -7.07 1.84
CA PHE A 88 6.42 -7.60 0.52
C PHE A 88 7.81 -7.17 0.07
N LEU A 89 8.54 -8.08 -0.58
CA LEU A 89 9.93 -7.90 -0.94
C LEU A 89 10.16 -8.02 -2.45
N SER A 90 11.11 -7.24 -2.97
CA SER A 90 11.66 -7.42 -4.30
C SER A 90 12.55 -8.67 -4.36
N SER A 91 12.96 -9.07 -5.56
CA SER A 91 13.94 -10.16 -5.74
C SER A 91 15.31 -9.86 -5.11
N LEU A 92 15.61 -8.59 -4.85
CA LEU A 92 16.81 -8.13 -4.14
C LEU A 92 16.60 -8.03 -2.62
N LYS A 93 15.48 -8.56 -2.10
CA LYS A 93 15.09 -8.54 -0.68
C LYS A 93 14.86 -7.15 -0.10
N LYS A 94 14.66 -6.12 -0.95
CA LYS A 94 14.24 -4.78 -0.51
C LYS A 94 12.72 -4.75 -0.31
N VAL A 95 12.25 -4.05 0.72
CA VAL A 95 10.82 -3.90 0.99
C VAL A 95 10.19 -3.05 -0.12
N ILE A 96 9.15 -3.58 -0.76
CA ILE A 96 8.38 -2.87 -1.79
C ILE A 96 7.09 -2.26 -1.22
N SER A 97 6.51 -2.92 -0.22
CA SER A 97 5.41 -2.40 0.56
C SER A 97 5.30 -3.09 1.91
N LYS A 98 4.71 -2.41 2.87
CA LYS A 98 4.43 -2.95 4.19
C LYS A 98 3.14 -2.38 4.78
N GLY A 99 2.50 -3.16 5.63
CA GLY A 99 1.27 -2.81 6.33
C GLY A 99 0.71 -4.00 7.09
N LYS A 100 -0.56 -3.91 7.51
CA LYS A 100 -1.23 -5.00 8.23
C LYS A 100 -2.21 -5.74 7.33
N MET A 101 -2.32 -7.05 7.49
CA MET A 101 -3.32 -7.87 6.79
C MET A 101 -4.12 -8.75 7.74
N LYS A 102 -5.44 -8.84 7.55
CA LYS A 102 -6.28 -9.89 8.12
C LYS A 102 -6.61 -10.90 7.02
N GLY A 103 -5.95 -12.05 7.03
CA GLY A 103 -6.00 -13.01 5.92
C GLY A 103 -5.50 -12.41 4.59
N LYS A 104 -6.44 -12.11 3.67
CA LYS A 104 -6.16 -11.47 2.37
C LYS A 104 -6.49 -9.97 2.34
N LEU A 105 -7.13 -9.44 3.38
CA LEU A 105 -7.58 -8.05 3.42
C LEU A 105 -6.47 -7.15 3.95
N TYR A 106 -6.25 -6.02 3.28
CA TYR A 106 -5.35 -4.94 3.70
C TYR A 106 -6.03 -4.16 4.82
N MET A 107 -5.32 -3.87 5.91
CA MET A 107 -5.85 -3.21 7.10
C MET A 107 -5.02 -2.00 7.46
N GLY A 108 -5.68 -0.89 7.82
CA GLY A 108 -5.04 0.32 8.31
C GLY A 108 -4.03 0.87 7.32
N ASP A 109 -2.94 1.43 7.85
CA ASP A 109 -1.95 2.15 7.05
C ASP A 109 -1.03 1.19 6.29
N TRP A 110 -0.80 1.55 5.03
CA TRP A 110 0.06 0.89 4.09
C TRP A 110 1.04 1.88 3.49
N GLN A 111 2.28 1.42 3.36
CA GLN A 111 3.37 2.18 2.76
C GLN A 111 3.93 1.40 1.59
N TYR A 112 4.16 2.09 0.48
CA TYR A 112 4.81 1.56 -0.71
C TYR A 112 6.06 2.38 -0.97
N PHE A 113 7.13 1.71 -1.42
CA PHE A 113 8.46 2.33 -1.53
C PHE A 113 8.89 2.48 -2.98
N HIS A 114 9.67 3.53 -3.25
CA HIS A 114 10.32 3.72 -4.53
C HIS A 114 11.26 2.54 -4.83
N LYS A 115 11.43 2.23 -6.13
CA LYS A 115 12.23 1.08 -6.57
C LYS A 115 13.65 1.16 -6.02
N ASN A 116 14.08 0.10 -5.34
CA ASN A 116 15.42 -0.02 -4.75
C ASN A 116 15.77 1.10 -3.74
N SER A 117 14.77 1.71 -3.12
CA SER A 117 14.93 2.81 -2.18
C SER A 117 14.07 2.55 -0.92
N ASP A 118 14.47 3.14 0.19
CA ASP A 118 13.69 3.13 1.44
C ASP A 118 12.77 4.37 1.54
N LYS A 119 12.72 5.20 0.48
CA LYS A 119 11.82 6.35 0.36
C LYS A 119 10.39 5.92 0.03
N ILE A 120 9.42 6.50 0.73
CA ILE A 120 8.00 6.26 0.52
C ILE A 120 7.56 6.87 -0.81
N MET A 121 6.85 6.10 -1.61
CA MET A 121 6.22 6.47 -2.88
C MET A 121 4.72 6.71 -2.71
N ILE A 122 4.06 5.90 -1.90
CA ILE A 122 2.61 5.99 -1.66
C ILE A 122 2.31 5.67 -0.20
N THR A 123 1.39 6.42 0.40
CA THR A 123 0.70 6.02 1.63
C THR A 123 -0.81 5.88 1.37
N GLU A 124 -1.38 4.80 1.89
CA GLU A 124 -2.80 4.48 1.78
C GLU A 124 -3.31 3.97 3.12
N THR A 125 -4.59 4.19 3.41
CA THR A 125 -5.25 3.62 4.59
C THR A 125 -6.43 2.76 4.14
N TYR A 126 -6.62 1.60 4.79
CA TYR A 126 -7.69 0.65 4.49
C TYR A 126 -8.60 0.42 5.69
N ASN A 127 -9.91 0.39 5.45
CA ASN A 127 -10.91 0.06 6.47
C ASN A 127 -11.01 -1.46 6.73
N ASN A 128 -11.84 -1.86 7.70
CA ASN A 128 -12.02 -3.25 8.13
C ASN A 128 -12.55 -4.21 7.04
N ASN A 129 -13.04 -3.68 5.92
CA ASN A 129 -13.48 -4.47 4.77
C ASN A 129 -12.40 -4.58 3.68
N GLY A 130 -11.19 -4.07 3.93
CA GLY A 130 -10.09 -4.06 2.97
C GLY A 130 -10.25 -3.04 1.85
N LYS A 131 -11.06 -2.00 2.05
CA LYS A 131 -11.27 -0.92 1.06
C LYS A 131 -10.50 0.32 1.47
N LEU A 132 -9.96 1.05 0.48
CA LEU A 132 -9.31 2.35 0.72
C LEU A 132 -10.26 3.31 1.44
N GLU A 133 -9.74 4.01 2.43
CA GLU A 133 -10.48 4.91 3.31
C GLU A 133 -9.56 6.03 3.79
N GLY A 134 -10.03 7.27 3.72
CA GLY A 134 -9.27 8.44 4.14
C GLY A 134 -8.24 8.88 3.10
N GLU A 135 -7.16 9.47 3.58
CA GLU A 135 -6.17 10.13 2.75
C GLU A 135 -5.25 9.14 2.02
N ARG A 136 -4.98 9.44 0.75
CA ARG A 136 -3.96 8.80 -0.06
C ARG A 136 -2.97 9.86 -0.51
N LEU A 137 -1.68 9.61 -0.28
CA LEU A 137 -0.59 10.48 -0.71
C LEU A 137 0.30 9.73 -1.68
N VAL A 138 0.72 10.41 -2.73
CA VAL A 138 1.79 9.98 -3.65
C VAL A 138 2.93 10.96 -3.51
N PHE A 139 4.16 10.44 -3.50
CA PHE A 139 5.37 11.22 -3.31
C PHE A 139 6.29 11.10 -4.52
N TYR A 140 7.03 12.18 -4.78
CA TYR A 140 8.20 12.19 -5.64
C TYR A 140 9.40 11.53 -4.95
N ASP A 141 10.42 11.16 -5.72
CA ASP A 141 11.68 10.61 -5.19
C ASP A 141 12.41 11.57 -4.23
N ASN A 142 12.12 12.87 -4.28
CA ASN A 142 12.66 13.86 -3.34
C ASN A 142 11.87 13.94 -2.01
N GLY A 143 10.81 13.14 -1.85
CA GLY A 143 9.97 13.08 -0.66
C GLY A 143 8.83 14.10 -0.60
N LYS A 144 8.70 14.98 -1.62
CA LYS A 144 7.60 15.94 -1.71
C LYS A 144 6.35 15.27 -2.26
N ILE A 145 5.18 15.80 -1.89
CA ILE A 145 3.89 15.28 -2.35
C ILE A 145 3.74 15.58 -3.84
N ALA A 146 3.38 14.56 -4.62
CA ALA A 146 2.98 14.66 -6.02
C ALA A 146 1.45 14.70 -6.17
N GLU A 147 0.74 13.98 -5.29
CA GLU A 147 -0.72 13.90 -5.29
C GLU A 147 -1.23 13.71 -3.86
N ARG A 148 -2.31 14.42 -3.54
CA ARG A 148 -3.13 14.22 -2.35
C ARG A 148 -4.56 13.95 -2.78
N ALA A 149 -5.10 12.81 -2.37
CA ALA A 149 -6.44 12.34 -2.72
C ALA A 149 -7.14 11.78 -1.48
N PHE A 150 -8.47 11.66 -1.53
CA PHE A 150 -9.27 11.10 -0.44
C PHE A 150 -10.19 10.00 -0.95
N TYR A 151 -10.28 8.92 -0.19
CA TYR A 151 -11.09 7.76 -0.50
C TYR A 151 -12.15 7.54 0.58
N LYS A 152 -13.32 7.06 0.15
CA LYS A 152 -14.40 6.63 1.02
C LYS A 152 -14.94 5.30 0.51
N ASN A 153 -14.87 4.25 1.32
CA ASN A 153 -15.32 2.91 0.94
C ASN A 153 -14.76 2.40 -0.40
N GLY A 154 -13.49 2.67 -0.65
CA GLY A 154 -12.76 2.22 -1.84
C GLY A 154 -12.96 3.10 -3.08
N LYS A 155 -13.68 4.21 -2.97
CA LYS A 155 -13.91 5.15 -4.07
C LYS A 155 -13.26 6.50 -3.79
N LEU A 156 -12.73 7.15 -4.82
CA LEU A 156 -12.22 8.51 -4.75
C LEU A 156 -13.39 9.48 -4.49
N GLU A 157 -13.25 10.29 -3.44
CA GLU A 157 -14.32 11.12 -2.89
C GLU A 157 -13.73 12.41 -2.28
N GLY A 158 -14.21 13.56 -2.71
CA GLY A 158 -13.74 14.87 -2.27
C GLY A 158 -12.61 15.44 -3.12
N LYS A 159 -11.83 16.34 -2.51
CA LYS A 159 -10.80 17.12 -3.23
C LYS A 159 -9.57 16.26 -3.53
N SER A 160 -9.08 16.31 -4.75
CA SER A 160 -7.77 15.79 -5.13
C SER A 160 -6.90 16.91 -5.67
N THR A 161 -5.64 16.95 -5.24
CA THR A 161 -4.68 17.99 -5.60
C THR A 161 -3.38 17.36 -6.09
N TRP A 162 -2.90 17.83 -7.23
CA TRP A 162 -1.59 17.46 -7.78
C TRP A 162 -0.62 18.63 -7.63
N TYR A 163 0.62 18.29 -7.33
CA TYR A 163 1.69 19.25 -7.08
C TYR A 163 2.87 18.95 -8.01
N SER A 164 3.68 19.95 -8.30
CA SER A 164 4.99 19.77 -8.94
C SER A 164 6.05 19.37 -7.92
N GLU A 165 7.25 18.99 -8.39
CA GLU A 165 8.41 18.78 -7.51
C GLU A 165 8.84 20.04 -6.74
N LYS A 166 8.37 21.22 -7.16
CA LYS A 166 8.57 22.50 -6.46
C LYS A 166 7.42 22.84 -5.50
N GLU A 167 6.52 21.88 -5.23
CA GLU A 167 5.34 22.02 -4.35
C GLU A 167 4.28 23.01 -4.87
N ILE A 168 4.36 23.37 -6.14
CA ILE A 168 3.38 24.24 -6.79
C ILE A 168 2.17 23.40 -7.16
N VAL A 169 0.98 23.85 -6.78
CA VAL A 169 -0.28 23.18 -7.16
C VAL A 169 -0.42 23.27 -8.68
N LEU A 170 -0.63 22.12 -9.32
CA LEU A 170 -0.80 22.02 -10.77
C LEU A 170 -2.27 21.81 -11.14
N LYS A 171 -3.00 21.05 -10.32
CA LYS A 171 -4.40 20.70 -10.58
C LYS A 171 -5.16 20.52 -9.28
N GLU A 172 -6.39 20.98 -9.25
CA GLU A 172 -7.35 20.72 -8.18
C GLU A 172 -8.65 20.20 -8.78
N PHE A 173 -9.08 19.02 -8.34
CA PHE A 173 -10.30 18.38 -8.78
C PHE A 173 -11.18 18.02 -7.59
N ILE A 174 -12.47 17.88 -7.86
CA ILE A 174 -13.44 17.33 -6.91
C ILE A 174 -13.99 16.03 -7.51
N TYR A 175 -14.00 14.98 -6.71
CA TYR A 175 -14.53 13.67 -7.05
C TYR A 175 -15.74 13.32 -6.20
N VAL A 176 -16.71 12.64 -6.80
CA VAL A 176 -17.85 12.01 -6.11
C VAL A 176 -18.02 10.63 -6.70
N ASN A 177 -17.86 9.58 -5.88
CA ASN A 177 -17.94 8.19 -6.32
C ASN A 177 -17.09 7.87 -7.56
N ASP A 178 -15.77 8.16 -7.50
CA ASP A 178 -14.79 7.95 -8.57
C ASP A 178 -14.93 8.85 -9.80
N LYS A 179 -15.93 9.73 -9.84
CA LYS A 179 -16.16 10.61 -10.98
C LYS A 179 -15.80 12.06 -10.68
N LEU A 180 -15.16 12.73 -11.61
CA LEU A 180 -14.96 14.18 -11.55
C LEU A 180 -16.32 14.89 -11.56
N GLN A 181 -16.51 15.76 -10.57
CA GLN A 181 -17.76 16.42 -10.30
C GLN A 181 -17.51 17.77 -9.63
N GLY A 182 -18.07 18.86 -10.17
CA GLY A 182 -17.93 20.20 -9.61
C GLY A 182 -16.70 20.94 -10.12
N MET A 183 -16.38 22.06 -9.45
CA MET A 183 -15.33 22.99 -9.88
C MET A 183 -13.95 22.34 -9.86
N SER A 184 -13.16 22.64 -10.89
CA SER A 184 -11.82 22.15 -11.10
C SER A 184 -10.92 23.26 -11.61
N LYS A 185 -9.65 23.22 -11.22
CA LYS A 185 -8.66 24.24 -11.55
C LYS A 185 -7.38 23.61 -12.07
N TYR A 186 -6.73 24.32 -12.98
CA TYR A 186 -5.44 23.98 -13.57
C TYR A 186 -4.51 25.18 -13.45
N TYR A 187 -3.26 24.90 -13.14
CA TYR A 187 -2.23 25.89 -12.93
C TYR A 187 -0.99 25.54 -13.74
N ASP A 188 -0.19 26.55 -14.09
CA ASP A 188 1.11 26.35 -14.71
C ASP A 188 2.20 25.99 -13.68
N LEU A 189 3.45 25.91 -14.14
CA LEU A 189 4.61 25.57 -13.29
C LEU A 189 5.05 26.71 -12.36
N ASP A 190 4.52 27.93 -12.53
CA ASP A 190 4.78 29.09 -11.68
C ASP A 190 3.62 29.32 -10.70
N GLY A 191 2.52 28.57 -10.85
CA GLY A 191 1.35 28.60 -9.97
C GLY A 191 0.25 29.54 -10.46
N ASN A 192 0.35 30.07 -11.68
CA ASN A 192 -0.70 30.91 -12.25
C ASN A 192 -1.86 30.04 -12.70
N LEU A 193 -3.09 30.49 -12.45
CA LEU A 193 -4.29 29.83 -12.95
C LEU A 193 -4.31 29.90 -14.48
N VAL A 194 -4.46 28.76 -15.15
CA VAL A 194 -4.51 28.68 -16.62
C VAL A 194 -5.87 28.20 -17.12
N ALA A 195 -6.62 27.47 -16.30
CA ALA A 195 -8.00 27.10 -16.62
C ALA A 195 -8.82 26.78 -15.37
N GLU A 196 -10.11 27.09 -15.41
CA GLU A 196 -11.08 26.59 -14.45
C GLU A 196 -12.45 26.35 -15.08
N GLY A 197 -13.21 25.47 -14.46
CA GLY A 197 -14.57 25.15 -14.87
C GLY A 197 -15.09 23.93 -14.12
N ALA A 198 -16.35 23.58 -14.37
CA ALA A 198 -16.96 22.42 -13.72
C ALA A 198 -16.79 21.14 -14.55
N PHE A 199 -16.70 20.01 -13.87
CA PHE A 199 -16.97 18.69 -14.43
C PHE A 199 -18.31 18.15 -13.94
N LYS A 200 -18.96 17.35 -14.76
CA LYS A 200 -20.13 16.54 -14.41
C LYS A 200 -19.97 15.16 -15.02
N ASN A 201 -19.83 14.14 -14.17
CA ASN A 201 -19.55 12.76 -14.60
C ASN A 201 -18.38 12.67 -15.60
N ASP A 202 -17.20 13.17 -15.20
CA ASP A 202 -15.95 13.10 -15.99
C ASP A 202 -15.92 13.94 -17.28
N LYS A 203 -16.97 14.72 -17.54
CA LYS A 203 -17.05 15.62 -18.70
C LYS A 203 -17.07 17.07 -18.24
N LYS A 204 -16.41 17.96 -18.99
CA LYS A 204 -16.56 19.41 -18.81
C LYS A 204 -18.05 19.77 -18.90
N ASP A 205 -18.51 20.64 -18.02
CA ASP A 205 -19.89 21.08 -17.91
C ASP A 205 -19.93 22.58 -17.66
N GLY A 206 -20.85 23.28 -18.32
CA GLY A 206 -20.98 24.73 -18.23
C GLY A 206 -19.79 25.49 -18.80
N LEU A 207 -19.61 26.72 -18.31
CA LEU A 207 -18.56 27.62 -18.76
C LEU A 207 -17.19 27.20 -18.22
N TRP A 208 -16.21 27.26 -19.11
CA TRP A 208 -14.80 27.06 -18.81
C TRP A 208 -14.03 28.28 -19.24
N ASN A 209 -13.29 28.84 -18.28
CA ASN A 209 -12.44 30.00 -18.49
C ASN A 209 -10.99 29.53 -18.63
N PHE A 210 -10.30 30.12 -19.59
CA PHE A 210 -8.88 29.90 -19.87
C PHE A 210 -8.16 31.23 -19.73
N TYR A 211 -6.99 31.19 -19.10
CA TYR A 211 -6.25 32.38 -18.74
C TYR A 211 -4.86 32.33 -19.37
N LYS A 212 -4.37 33.50 -19.78
CA LYS A 212 -3.03 33.69 -20.33
C LYS A 212 -2.43 34.94 -19.69
N ASP A 213 -1.20 34.81 -19.18
CA ASP A 213 -0.48 35.89 -18.50
C ASP A 213 -1.29 36.53 -17.34
N GLY A 214 -2.15 35.73 -16.68
CA GLY A 214 -3.00 36.15 -15.57
C GLY A 214 -4.33 36.79 -15.96
N GLU A 215 -4.58 37.01 -17.26
CA GLU A 215 -5.82 37.60 -17.77
C GLU A 215 -6.72 36.56 -18.43
N LEU A 216 -8.04 36.79 -18.43
CA LEU A 216 -9.00 35.92 -19.11
C LEU A 216 -8.78 36.02 -20.63
N ASP A 217 -8.37 34.92 -21.24
CA ASP A 217 -8.07 34.82 -22.67
C ASP A 217 -9.28 34.29 -23.45
N GLU A 218 -9.96 33.27 -22.91
CA GLU A 218 -11.06 32.60 -23.59
C GLU A 218 -12.08 32.00 -22.61
N THR A 219 -13.36 32.09 -22.97
CA THR A 219 -14.44 31.32 -22.33
C THR A 219 -15.07 30.36 -23.34
N LYS A 220 -15.18 29.09 -22.99
CA LYS A 220 -15.87 28.06 -23.80
C LYS A 220 -17.06 27.49 -23.02
N ASP A 221 -18.20 27.34 -23.68
CA ASP A 221 -19.38 26.68 -23.11
C ASP A 221 -19.40 25.18 -23.45
N TYR A 222 -19.39 24.34 -22.42
CA TYR A 222 -19.47 22.88 -22.51
C TYR A 222 -20.83 22.33 -22.03
N THR A 223 -21.86 23.18 -21.95
CA THR A 223 -23.22 22.74 -21.63
C THR A 223 -23.72 21.78 -22.70
N ASN A 224 -23.99 20.54 -22.32
CA ASN A 224 -24.65 19.59 -23.21
C ASN A 224 -26.13 19.96 -23.35
N TYR A 225 -26.48 20.66 -24.43
CA TYR A 225 -27.88 20.83 -24.80
C TYR A 225 -28.45 19.48 -25.23
N SER A 226 -29.45 18.98 -24.48
CA SER A 226 -30.27 17.86 -24.94
C SER A 226 -30.88 18.23 -26.29
N LYS A 227 -30.62 17.44 -27.34
CA LYS A 227 -31.26 17.61 -28.66
C LYS A 227 -32.76 17.25 -28.66
N ASN A 228 -33.35 16.98 -27.51
CA ASN A 228 -34.75 16.60 -27.39
C ASN A 228 -35.55 17.70 -26.68
N PRO A 229 -36.32 18.54 -27.40
CA PRO A 229 -37.08 19.66 -26.83
C PRO A 229 -38.29 19.23 -25.98
N ALA A 230 -38.57 17.93 -25.83
CA ALA A 230 -39.77 17.42 -25.17
C ALA A 230 -39.65 17.18 -23.64
N LYS A 231 -38.57 17.63 -22.99
CA LYS A 231 -38.45 17.59 -21.52
C LYS A 231 -37.71 18.83 -21.01
N GLN A 232 -38.40 19.97 -21.02
CA GLN A 232 -38.15 21.07 -20.08
C GLN A 232 -39.27 21.06 -19.05
#